data_AF-A0A0G1B5W9-F1
#
_entry.id   AF-A0A0G1B5W9-F1
#
_cell.length_a   1.000
_cell.length_b   1.000
_cell.length_c   1.000
_cell.angle_alpha   90.00
_cell.angle_beta   90.00
_cell.angle_gamma   90.00
#
_symmetry.space_group_name_H-M   'P 1'
#
loop_
_entity.id
_entity.type
_entity.pdbx_description
1 polymer ?
#
loop_
_entity_poly.entity_id
_entity_poly.type
_entity_poly.pdbx_seq_one_letter_code
_entity_poly.pdbx_strand_id
1 'polypeptide(L)'
;MFLILDESVILFVFAAVFGLLWGSFLNVVAFRLAFDLPFWRPRSHCPQCDRQLRWFELLPLVSWIFLRGRCRTCKASISWLYPTLELLGGISFGLLFITFPLRFIPFLAVFISALLVSLRTDIEQLVIFRYCTLFLIPLAWLGAWFNLLPLSLTFSLIGTVLGYGILWSVRFLSQLITGRIGMGLGDAEMLAMIGAFLGPFGLWSSLFIASCIGSLIGVFMLIQGKATRTTPLPFGAFLALGGLISLFLAVPLTTLF
;
A
#
# COMPACT_ATOMS: atom_id res chain seq x y z
N MET A 1 9.92 -4.82 39.89
CA MET A 1 10.76 -3.65 39.59
C MET A 1 11.40 -3.92 38.24
N PHE A 2 10.95 -3.16 37.23
CA PHE A 2 11.26 -3.21 35.80
C PHE A 2 10.96 -4.50 35.02
N LEU A 3 9.80 -4.46 34.37
CA LEU A 3 9.45 -5.24 33.17
C LEU A 3 10.65 -5.23 32.21
N ILE A 4 11.29 -6.38 32.04
CA ILE A 4 12.10 -6.67 30.86
C ILE A 4 11.08 -6.78 29.73
N LEU A 5 10.78 -5.67 29.06
CA LEU A 5 10.16 -5.75 27.73
C LEU A 5 11.13 -6.57 26.89
N ASP A 6 10.66 -7.69 26.33
CA ASP A 6 11.41 -8.49 25.36
C ASP A 6 11.98 -7.53 24.29
N GLU A 7 13.26 -7.70 23.92
CA GLU A 7 13.96 -6.80 22.99
C GLU A 7 13.17 -6.64 21.67
N SER A 8 12.47 -7.71 21.27
CA SER A 8 11.56 -7.75 20.13
C SER A 8 10.40 -6.76 20.26
N VAL A 9 9.81 -6.62 21.45
CA VAL A 9 8.70 -5.70 21.72
C VAL A 9 9.17 -4.26 21.71
N ILE A 10 10.35 -3.98 22.29
CA ILE A 10 10.94 -2.64 22.25
C ILE A 10 11.19 -2.23 20.79
N LEU A 11 11.82 -3.11 20.01
CA LEU A 11 12.10 -2.86 18.59
C LEU A 11 10.81 -2.65 17.80
N PHE A 12 9.80 -3.48 18.00
CA PHE A 12 8.49 -3.33 17.36
C PHE A 12 7.88 -1.97 17.65
N VAL A 13 7.87 -1.53 18.92
CA VAL A 13 7.27 -0.24 19.31
C VAL A 13 8.01 0.93 18.66
N PHE A 14 9.34 0.95 18.70
CA PHE A 14 10.12 2.01 18.05
C PHE A 14 9.90 2.04 16.53
N ALA A 15 9.95 0.87 15.87
CA ALA A 15 9.71 0.76 14.44
C ALA A 15 8.26 1.11 14.06
N ALA A 16 7.28 0.77 14.90
CA ALA A 16 5.88 1.14 14.69
C ALA A 16 5.66 2.64 14.84
N VAL A 17 6.28 3.30 15.82
CA VAL A 17 6.23 4.77 15.95
C VAL A 17 6.85 5.44 14.73
N PHE A 18 8.00 4.95 14.25
CA PHE A 18 8.57 5.42 13.00
C PHE A 18 7.61 5.19 11.82
N GLY A 19 7.01 4.02 11.73
CA GLY A 19 6.03 3.66 10.70
C GLY A 19 4.77 4.54 10.71
N LEU A 20 4.29 4.96 11.89
CA LEU A 20 3.17 5.90 12.03
C LEU A 20 3.55 7.27 11.43
N LEU A 21 4.74 7.78 11.76
CA LEU A 21 5.25 9.05 11.22
C LEU A 21 5.47 8.96 9.70
N TRP A 22 6.05 7.86 9.25
CA TRP A 22 6.29 7.60 7.83
C TRP A 22 4.99 7.44 7.05
N GLY A 23 4.01 6.72 7.58
CA GLY A 23 2.67 6.59 7.00
C GLY A 23 1.95 7.94 6.88
N SER A 24 2.09 8.82 7.88
CA SER A 24 1.56 10.18 7.81
C SER A 24 2.25 11.03 6.73
N PHE A 25 3.57 10.89 6.57
CA PHE A 25 4.31 11.50 5.46
C PHE A 25 3.84 10.97 4.09
N LEU A 26 3.70 9.65 3.94
CA LEU A 26 3.24 9.02 2.71
C LEU A 26 1.80 9.42 2.35
N ASN A 27 0.94 9.66 3.34
CA ASN A 27 -0.40 10.22 3.13
C ASN A 27 -0.32 11.57 2.40
N VAL A 28 0.58 12.45 2.84
CA VAL A 28 0.78 13.77 2.22
C VAL A 28 1.38 13.63 0.81
N VAL A 29 2.34 12.72 0.64
CA VAL A 29 2.94 12.41 -0.68
C VAL A 29 1.87 11.93 -1.65
N ALA A 30 1.06 10.96 -1.26
CA ALA A 30 0.01 10.39 -2.08
C ALA A 30 -1.08 11.42 -2.44
N PHE A 31 -1.50 12.23 -1.46
CA PHE A 31 -2.46 13.32 -1.72
C PHE A 31 -1.88 14.33 -2.72
N ARG A 32 -0.63 14.77 -2.54
CA ARG A 32 -0.02 15.74 -3.46
C ARG A 32 0.19 15.15 -4.86
N LEU A 33 0.57 13.89 -4.96
CA LEU A 33 0.67 13.16 -6.23
C LEU A 33 -0.68 13.10 -6.94
N ALA A 34 -1.75 12.73 -6.23
CA ALA A 34 -3.09 12.65 -6.79
C ALA A 34 -3.58 14.01 -7.35
N PHE A 35 -3.24 15.11 -6.69
CA PHE A 35 -3.71 16.45 -7.10
C PHE A 35 -2.65 17.28 -7.85
N ASP A 36 -1.58 16.67 -8.36
CA ASP A 36 -0.47 17.33 -9.07
C ASP A 36 0.11 18.56 -8.33
N LEU A 37 0.20 18.46 -7.00
CA LEU A 37 0.70 19.52 -6.12
C LEU A 37 2.21 19.37 -5.85
N PRO A 38 2.95 20.48 -5.67
CA PRO A 38 4.37 20.44 -5.35
C PRO A 38 4.64 19.74 -4.01
N PHE A 39 5.67 18.89 -3.96
CA PHE A 39 6.01 18.09 -2.77
C PHE A 39 6.42 18.91 -1.54
N TRP A 40 7.03 20.07 -1.70
CA TRP A 40 7.61 20.84 -0.59
C TRP A 40 6.79 22.07 -0.19
N ARG A 41 5.83 22.51 -1.00
CA ARG A 41 5.00 23.70 -0.74
C ARG A 41 3.58 23.53 -1.27
N PRO A 42 2.57 24.14 -0.62
CA PRO A 42 2.62 24.82 0.69
C PRO A 42 2.68 23.82 1.86
N ARG A 43 2.79 24.31 3.10
CA ARG A 43 2.65 23.47 4.32
C ARG A 43 1.27 22.82 4.35
N SER A 44 1.13 21.74 5.12
CA SER A 44 -0.15 21.03 5.28
C SER A 44 -1.23 22.00 5.76
N HIS A 45 -2.35 22.05 5.03
CA HIS A 45 -3.47 22.94 5.28
C HIS A 45 -4.78 22.15 5.30
N CYS A 46 -5.83 22.75 5.84
CA CYS A 46 -7.16 22.17 5.76
C CYS A 46 -7.77 22.49 4.39
N PRO A 47 -8.28 21.49 3.63
CA PRO A 47 -8.82 21.73 2.29
C PRO A 47 -10.10 22.60 2.28
N GLN A 48 -10.80 22.70 3.41
CA GLN A 48 -12.07 23.44 3.50
C GLN A 48 -11.91 24.90 3.92
N CYS A 49 -10.95 25.21 4.78
CA CYS A 49 -10.76 26.55 5.33
C CYS A 49 -9.38 27.15 5.10
N ASP A 50 -8.54 26.44 4.34
CA ASP A 50 -7.18 26.80 3.94
C ASP A 50 -6.21 27.18 5.08
N ARG A 51 -6.62 26.98 6.33
CA ARG A 51 -5.73 27.27 7.46
C ARG A 51 -4.56 26.29 7.45
N GLN A 52 -3.38 26.83 7.73
CA GLN A 52 -2.19 26.02 7.96
C GLN A 52 -2.34 25.20 9.25
N LEU A 53 -2.01 23.91 9.18
CA LEU A 53 -2.04 23.00 10.33
C LEU A 53 -0.80 23.17 11.22
N ARG A 54 -0.99 23.09 12.53
CA ARG A 54 0.12 23.09 13.51
C ARG A 54 0.73 21.70 13.64
N TRP A 55 1.98 21.63 14.11
CA TRP A 55 2.73 20.37 14.20
C TRP A 55 2.01 19.27 15.00
N PHE A 56 1.33 19.62 16.11
CA PHE A 56 0.58 18.64 16.91
C PHE A 56 -0.71 18.14 16.24
N GLU A 57 -1.21 18.88 15.23
CA GLU A 57 -2.35 18.45 14.40
C GLU A 57 -1.90 17.43 13.35
N LEU A 58 -0.58 17.24 13.18
CA LEU A 58 0.05 16.28 12.31
C LEU A 58 0.59 15.05 13.07
N LEU A 59 0.34 14.95 14.40
CA LEU A 59 0.71 13.77 15.17
C LEU A 59 -0.17 12.58 14.73
N PRO A 60 0.42 11.51 14.13
CA PRO A 60 -0.35 10.42 13.54
C PRO A 60 -1.25 9.75 14.58
N LEU A 61 -2.48 9.38 14.19
CA LEU A 61 -3.57 8.81 15.01
C LEU A 61 -4.07 9.70 16.15
N VAL A 62 -3.14 10.22 16.95
CA VAL A 62 -3.37 11.04 18.14
C VAL A 62 -4.15 12.29 17.78
N SER A 63 -3.69 13.04 16.78
CA SER A 63 -4.37 14.29 16.40
C SER A 63 -5.80 14.00 15.93
N TRP A 64 -6.01 12.94 15.15
CA TRP A 64 -7.31 12.56 14.63
C TRP A 64 -8.28 12.17 15.76
N ILE A 65 -7.83 11.39 16.75
CA ILE A 65 -8.64 10.98 17.91
C ILE A 65 -9.03 12.20 18.76
N PHE A 66 -8.06 13.06 19.13
CA PHE A 66 -8.34 14.24 19.97
C PHE A 66 -9.21 15.28 19.26
N LEU A 67 -9.06 15.41 17.94
CA LEU A 67 -9.90 16.27 17.11
C LEU A 67 -11.24 15.63 16.73
N ARG A 68 -11.48 14.37 17.12
CA ARG A 68 -12.68 13.56 16.80
C ARG A 68 -12.95 13.50 15.29
N GLY A 69 -11.88 13.37 14.50
CA GLY A 69 -11.95 13.33 13.04
C GLY A 69 -12.49 14.61 12.41
N ARG A 70 -12.31 15.78 13.04
CA ARG A 70 -12.79 17.07 12.52
C ARG A 70 -11.73 18.16 12.59
N CYS A 71 -11.72 19.07 11.61
CA CYS A 71 -10.83 20.23 11.68
C CYS A 71 -11.11 21.07 12.92
N ARG A 72 -10.07 21.49 13.64
CA ARG A 72 -10.19 22.28 14.88
C ARG A 72 -11.02 23.56 14.71
N THR A 73 -10.83 24.26 13.58
CA THR A 73 -11.45 25.56 13.28
C THR A 73 -12.80 25.41 12.56
N CYS A 74 -12.83 24.85 11.34
CA CYS A 74 -14.05 24.80 10.52
C CYS A 74 -14.95 23.59 10.79
N LYS A 75 -14.54 22.66 11.66
CA LYS A 75 -15.27 21.42 12.00
C LYS A 75 -15.58 20.47 10.82
N ALA A 76 -15.05 20.73 9.63
CA ALA A 76 -15.12 19.83 8.49
C ALA A 76 -14.56 18.44 8.86
N SER A 77 -15.19 17.38 8.37
CA SER A 77 -14.76 16.01 8.62
C SER A 77 -13.41 15.71 7.96
N ILE A 78 -12.57 14.95 8.67
CA ILE A 78 -11.30 14.44 8.19
C ILE A 78 -11.52 12.97 7.80
N SER A 79 -11.14 12.60 6.59
CA SER A 79 -11.32 11.23 6.07
C SER A 79 -10.65 10.19 6.97
N TRP A 80 -11.31 9.04 7.12
CA TRP A 80 -10.76 7.86 7.81
C TRP A 80 -9.54 7.26 7.11
N LEU A 81 -9.29 7.60 5.85
CA LEU A 81 -8.11 7.14 5.12
C LEU A 81 -6.81 7.63 5.76
N TYR A 82 -6.81 8.81 6.39
CA TYR A 82 -5.65 9.34 7.10
C TYR A 82 -5.20 8.42 8.24
N PRO A 83 -6.01 8.19 9.30
CA PRO A 83 -5.61 7.32 10.39
C PRO A 83 -5.42 5.86 9.95
N THR A 84 -6.16 5.37 8.96
CA THR A 84 -5.98 4.00 8.46
C THR A 84 -4.60 3.80 7.85
N LEU A 85 -4.13 4.72 7.00
CA LEU A 85 -2.80 4.59 6.39
C LEU A 85 -1.66 4.83 7.37
N GLU A 86 -1.86 5.71 8.35
CA GLU A 86 -0.92 5.87 9.45
C GLU A 86 -0.78 4.56 10.22
N LEU A 87 -1.91 3.95 10.61
CA LEU A 87 -1.92 2.67 11.33
C LEU A 87 -1.31 1.54 10.51
N LEU A 88 -1.65 1.43 9.21
CA LEU A 88 -1.04 0.44 8.31
C LEU A 88 0.47 0.65 8.18
N GLY A 89 0.94 1.90 8.09
CA GLY A 89 2.37 2.20 8.11
C GLY A 89 3.04 1.77 9.42
N GLY A 90 2.44 2.10 10.57
CA GLY A 90 2.92 1.70 11.89
C GLY A 90 3.02 0.19 12.05
N ILE A 91 1.94 -0.54 11.76
CA ILE A 91 1.93 -2.01 11.86
C ILE A 91 2.93 -2.63 10.88
N SER A 92 2.96 -2.18 9.61
CA SER A 92 3.83 -2.77 8.59
C SER A 92 5.31 -2.58 8.92
N PHE A 93 5.72 -1.39 9.38
CA PHE A 93 7.11 -1.16 9.77
C PHE A 93 7.47 -1.86 11.08
N GLY A 94 6.55 -1.90 12.05
CA GLY A 94 6.74 -2.69 13.26
C GLY A 94 7.03 -4.16 12.95
N LEU A 95 6.17 -4.78 12.13
CA LEU A 95 6.33 -6.17 11.67
C LEU A 95 7.62 -6.34 10.83
N LEU A 96 7.93 -5.40 9.94
CA LEU A 96 9.13 -5.46 9.10
C LEU A 96 10.41 -5.65 9.93
N PHE A 97 10.57 -4.89 11.00
CA PHE A 97 11.80 -4.92 11.82
C PHE A 97 11.92 -6.15 12.72
N ILE A 98 10.80 -6.79 13.09
CA ILE A 98 10.84 -8.02 13.92
C ILE A 98 10.84 -9.31 13.08
N THR A 99 10.37 -9.25 11.84
CA THR A 99 10.26 -10.44 10.97
C THR A 99 11.47 -10.61 10.05
N PHE A 100 12.09 -9.52 9.60
CA PHE A 100 13.14 -9.59 8.57
C PHE A 100 14.52 -9.15 9.08
N PRO A 101 15.60 -9.80 8.60
CA PRO A 101 16.96 -9.32 8.79
C PRO A 101 17.16 -7.88 8.29
N LEU A 102 18.01 -7.12 9.00
CA LEU A 102 18.28 -5.69 8.72
C LEU A 102 18.66 -5.41 7.25
N ARG A 103 19.36 -6.34 6.59
CA ARG A 103 19.76 -6.19 5.17
C ARG A 103 18.59 -6.09 4.19
N PHE A 104 17.42 -6.66 4.54
CA PHE A 104 16.23 -6.66 3.67
C PHE A 104 15.35 -5.42 3.87
N ILE A 105 15.46 -4.79 5.04
CA ILE A 105 14.58 -3.69 5.46
C ILE A 105 14.53 -2.53 4.46
N PRO A 106 15.65 -2.03 3.88
CA PRO A 106 15.58 -0.89 2.97
C PRO A 106 14.72 -1.16 1.73
N PHE A 107 14.86 -2.34 1.11
CA PHE A 107 14.11 -2.70 -0.10
C PHE A 107 12.63 -2.94 0.21
N LEU A 108 12.35 -3.66 1.30
CA LEU A 108 10.97 -3.93 1.73
C LEU A 108 10.25 -2.67 2.24
N ALA A 109 10.97 -1.73 2.87
CA ALA A 109 10.42 -0.44 3.28
C ALA A 109 10.00 0.40 2.06
N VAL A 110 10.78 0.41 0.98
CA VAL A 110 10.40 1.06 -0.29
C VAL A 110 9.17 0.40 -0.88
N PHE A 111 9.12 -0.93 -0.91
CA PHE A 111 7.97 -1.69 -1.38
C PHE A 111 6.69 -1.38 -0.58
N ILE A 112 6.74 -1.46 0.75
CA ILE A 112 5.61 -1.11 1.64
C ILE A 112 5.17 0.33 1.39
N SER A 113 6.12 1.27 1.28
CA SER A 113 5.82 2.68 1.03
C SER A 113 5.06 2.87 -0.28
N ALA A 114 5.48 2.16 -1.34
CA ALA A 114 4.85 2.21 -2.64
C ALA A 114 3.43 1.62 -2.64
N LEU A 115 3.20 0.52 -1.90
CA LEU A 115 1.87 -0.04 -1.71
C LEU A 115 0.94 0.93 -0.95
N LEU A 116 1.43 1.59 0.11
CA LEU A 116 0.63 2.56 0.87
C LEU A 116 0.25 3.79 0.04
N VAL A 117 1.19 4.31 -0.76
CA VAL A 117 0.90 5.41 -1.69
C VAL A 117 -0.11 4.98 -2.75
N SER A 118 0.09 3.81 -3.36
CA SER A 118 -0.82 3.28 -4.39
C SER A 118 -2.22 3.03 -3.84
N LEU A 119 -2.33 2.50 -2.62
CA LEU A 119 -3.60 2.31 -1.92
C LEU A 119 -4.35 3.64 -1.79
N ARG A 120 -3.65 4.69 -1.36
CA ARG A 120 -4.24 6.01 -1.16
C ARG A 120 -4.72 6.64 -2.46
N THR A 121 -3.87 6.64 -3.49
CA THR A 121 -4.18 7.28 -4.78
C THR A 121 -5.27 6.52 -5.53
N ASP A 122 -5.32 5.19 -5.40
CA ASP A 122 -6.35 4.37 -6.02
C ASP A 122 -7.72 4.56 -5.37
N ILE A 123 -7.81 4.64 -4.03
CA ILE A 123 -9.09 4.93 -3.35
C ILE A 123 -9.61 6.33 -3.68
N GLU A 124 -8.74 7.33 -3.79
CA GLU A 124 -9.17 8.71 -4.03
C GLU A 124 -9.48 9.03 -5.49
N GLN A 125 -8.70 8.47 -6.43
CA GLN A 125 -8.76 8.88 -7.83
C GLN A 125 -8.77 7.72 -8.83
N LEU A 126 -8.66 6.46 -8.38
CA LEU A 126 -8.51 5.29 -9.25
C LEU A 126 -7.28 5.40 -10.16
N VAL A 127 -6.19 5.99 -9.63
CA VAL A 127 -4.93 6.19 -10.33
C VAL A 127 -3.78 5.51 -9.56
N ILE A 128 -2.98 4.76 -10.31
CA ILE A 128 -1.75 4.13 -9.82
C ILE A 128 -0.57 4.72 -10.59
N PHE A 129 0.35 5.37 -9.88
CA PHE A 129 1.49 6.05 -10.49
C PHE A 129 2.63 5.09 -10.79
N ARG A 130 3.19 5.18 -12.01
CA ARG A 130 4.28 4.30 -12.49
C ARG A 130 5.57 4.39 -11.66
N TYR A 131 5.81 5.54 -11.03
CA TYR A 131 6.93 5.75 -10.10
C TYR A 131 6.84 4.85 -8.86
N CYS A 132 5.62 4.47 -8.46
CA CYS A 132 5.35 3.58 -7.34
C CYS A 132 5.18 2.11 -7.77
N THR A 133 5.30 1.78 -9.05
CA THR A 133 5.13 0.42 -9.55
C THR A 133 6.29 0.02 -10.47
N LEU A 134 6.18 0.32 -11.77
CA LEU A 134 7.12 -0.11 -12.80
C LEU A 134 8.57 0.29 -12.50
N PHE A 135 8.78 1.49 -11.95
CA PHE A 135 10.13 1.98 -11.69
C PHE A 135 10.80 1.31 -10.49
N LEU A 136 10.04 0.58 -9.66
CA LEU A 136 10.56 -0.19 -8.53
C LEU A 136 10.93 -1.63 -8.91
N ILE A 137 10.51 -2.12 -10.07
CA ILE A 137 10.84 -3.48 -10.53
C ILE A 137 12.36 -3.67 -10.68
N PRO A 138 13.13 -2.77 -11.33
CA PRO A 138 14.58 -2.91 -11.38
C PRO A 138 15.23 -2.90 -9.99
N LEU A 139 14.67 -2.13 -9.04
CA LEU A 139 15.13 -2.12 -7.66
C LEU A 139 14.92 -3.50 -7.00
N ALA A 140 13.79 -4.16 -7.25
CA ALA A 140 13.56 -5.52 -6.78
C ALA A 140 14.57 -6.52 -7.37
N TRP A 141 14.87 -6.42 -8.67
CA TRP A 141 15.84 -7.30 -9.32
C TRP A 141 17.26 -7.10 -8.77
N LEU A 142 17.68 -5.86 -8.55
CA LEU A 142 18.95 -5.55 -7.90
C LEU A 142 18.97 -6.10 -6.46
N GLY A 143 17.88 -5.92 -5.72
CA GLY A 143 17.74 -6.48 -4.38
C GLY A 143 17.89 -8.00 -4.36
N ALA A 144 17.24 -8.69 -5.30
CA ALA A 144 17.33 -10.14 -5.42
C ALA A 144 18.73 -10.61 -5.87
N TRP A 145 19.37 -9.89 -6.80
CA TRP A 145 20.73 -10.21 -7.28
C TRP A 145 21.78 -10.11 -6.17
N PHE A 146 21.71 -9.06 -5.34
CA PHE A 146 22.65 -8.84 -4.25
C PHE A 146 22.24 -9.52 -2.93
N ASN A 147 21.22 -10.38 -2.93
CA ASN A 147 20.71 -11.05 -1.73
C ASN A 147 20.29 -10.05 -0.62
N LEU A 148 19.70 -8.94 -1.04
CA LEU A 148 19.06 -7.88 -0.24
C LEU A 148 17.53 -8.02 -0.24
N LEU A 149 17.00 -9.07 -0.88
CA LEU A 149 15.62 -9.53 -0.74
C LEU A 149 15.62 -11.03 -0.37
N PRO A 150 14.58 -11.51 0.32
CA PRO A 150 14.45 -12.92 0.70
C PRO A 150 13.98 -13.81 -0.47
N LEU A 151 14.49 -13.57 -1.68
CA LEU A 151 14.20 -14.38 -2.87
C LEU A 151 15.33 -14.28 -3.90
N SER A 152 15.44 -15.28 -4.78
CA SER A 152 16.42 -15.28 -5.87
C SER A 152 15.95 -14.46 -7.08
N LEU A 153 16.90 -13.98 -7.88
CA LEU A 153 16.59 -13.20 -9.09
C LEU A 153 15.64 -13.94 -10.03
N THR A 154 15.81 -15.26 -10.18
CA THR A 154 14.94 -16.08 -11.05
C THR A 154 13.48 -16.00 -10.60
N PHE A 155 13.19 -16.13 -9.30
CA PHE A 155 11.83 -16.03 -8.78
C PHE A 155 11.29 -14.61 -8.91
N SER A 156 12.12 -13.59 -8.75
CA SER A 156 11.75 -12.18 -8.96
C SER A 156 11.32 -11.91 -10.41
N LEU A 157 12.11 -12.41 -11.38
CA LEU A 157 11.82 -12.29 -12.81
C LEU A 157 10.53 -13.03 -13.19
N ILE A 158 10.39 -14.28 -12.75
CA ILE A 158 9.19 -15.09 -12.99
C ILE A 158 7.97 -14.39 -12.39
N GLY A 159 8.06 -13.93 -11.14
CA GLY A 159 6.98 -13.20 -10.49
C GLY A 159 6.61 -11.92 -11.24
N THR A 160 7.60 -11.17 -11.75
CA THR A 160 7.34 -9.96 -12.54
C THR A 160 6.58 -10.27 -13.83
N VAL A 161 7.06 -11.24 -14.61
CA VAL A 161 6.45 -11.62 -15.89
C VAL A 161 5.05 -12.18 -15.69
N LEU A 162 4.87 -13.07 -14.70
CA LEU A 162 3.55 -13.61 -14.37
C LEU A 162 2.60 -12.50 -13.89
N GLY A 163 3.08 -11.57 -13.05
CA GLY A 163 2.24 -10.52 -12.47
C GLY A 163 1.69 -9.58 -13.53
N TYR A 164 2.56 -9.11 -14.43
CA TYR A 164 2.11 -8.31 -15.57
C TYR A 164 1.21 -9.12 -16.50
N GLY A 165 1.64 -10.33 -16.85
CA GLY A 165 0.97 -11.19 -17.82
C GLY A 165 -0.45 -11.54 -17.43
N ILE A 166 -0.71 -11.92 -16.17
CA ILE A 166 -2.03 -12.36 -15.72
C ILE A 166 -3.09 -11.26 -15.91
N LEU A 167 -2.87 -10.06 -15.35
CA LEU A 167 -3.87 -8.99 -15.43
C LEU A 167 -3.90 -8.34 -16.82
N TRP A 168 -2.77 -8.30 -17.53
CA TRP A 168 -2.76 -7.86 -18.92
C TRP A 168 -3.61 -8.79 -19.81
N SER A 169 -3.50 -10.11 -19.63
CA SER A 169 -4.32 -11.09 -20.34
C SER A 169 -5.81 -10.94 -20.00
N VAL A 170 -6.16 -10.74 -18.73
CA VAL A 170 -7.55 -10.47 -18.31
C VAL A 170 -8.08 -9.21 -19.00
N ARG A 171 -7.30 -8.13 -19.01
CA ARG A 171 -7.66 -6.88 -19.70
C ARG A 171 -7.87 -7.10 -21.19
N PHE A 172 -6.93 -7.79 -21.86
CA PHE A 172 -7.00 -8.07 -23.29
C PHE A 172 -8.22 -8.91 -23.65
N LEU A 173 -8.48 -10.00 -22.91
CA LEU A 173 -9.64 -10.87 -23.11
C LEU A 173 -10.95 -10.13 -22.85
N SER A 174 -11.01 -9.32 -21.79
CA SER A 174 -12.19 -8.50 -21.49
C SER A 174 -12.48 -7.51 -22.64
N GLN A 175 -11.44 -6.86 -23.17
CA GLN A 175 -11.58 -5.94 -24.30
C GLN A 175 -12.04 -6.66 -25.57
N LEU A 176 -11.54 -7.87 -25.82
CA LEU A 176 -11.92 -8.68 -26.98
C LEU A 176 -13.37 -9.17 -26.90
N ILE A 177 -13.81 -9.64 -25.73
CA ILE A 177 -15.14 -10.25 -25.54
C ILE A 177 -16.23 -9.20 -25.35
N THR A 178 -15.97 -8.18 -24.54
CA THR A 178 -16.99 -7.20 -24.12
C THR A 178 -16.90 -5.86 -24.85
N GLY A 179 -15.84 -5.63 -25.63
CA GLY A 179 -15.54 -4.35 -26.26
C GLY A 179 -15.17 -3.23 -25.27
N ARG A 180 -15.05 -3.55 -23.97
CA ARG A 180 -14.77 -2.58 -22.89
C ARG A 180 -13.48 -2.96 -22.18
N ILE A 181 -12.80 -1.94 -21.65
CA ILE A 181 -11.61 -2.15 -20.83
C ILE A 181 -12.07 -2.66 -19.46
N GLY A 182 -11.84 -3.94 -19.19
CA GLY A 182 -12.26 -4.56 -17.92
C GLY A 182 -11.40 -4.20 -16.71
N MET A 183 -10.13 -3.81 -16.92
CA MET A 183 -9.18 -3.55 -15.84
C MET A 183 -8.13 -2.49 -16.24
N GLY A 184 -7.64 -1.72 -15.28
CA GLY A 184 -6.62 -0.70 -15.47
C GLY A 184 -5.25 -1.31 -15.79
N LEU A 185 -4.46 -0.63 -16.63
CA LEU A 185 -3.06 -1.03 -16.86
C LEU A 185 -2.20 -0.85 -15.61
N GLY A 186 -2.53 0.12 -14.75
CA GLY A 186 -1.85 0.34 -13.48
C GLY A 186 -1.94 -0.88 -12.55
N ASP A 187 -3.06 -1.61 -12.57
CA ASP A 187 -3.25 -2.83 -11.76
C ASP A 187 -2.25 -3.93 -12.20
N ALA A 188 -2.04 -4.09 -13.51
CA ALA A 188 -1.08 -5.04 -14.07
C ALA A 188 0.37 -4.65 -13.73
N GLU A 189 0.71 -3.36 -13.81
CA GLU A 189 2.04 -2.87 -13.40
C GLU A 189 2.27 -3.06 -11.90
N MET A 190 1.24 -2.87 -11.09
CA MET A 190 1.32 -3.07 -9.65
C MET A 190 1.48 -4.55 -9.28
N LEU A 191 0.73 -5.46 -9.91
CA LEU A 191 0.90 -6.89 -9.68
C LEU A 191 2.26 -7.40 -10.16
N ALA A 192 2.80 -6.83 -11.24
CA ALA A 192 4.16 -7.09 -11.69
C ALA A 192 5.20 -6.67 -10.62
N MET A 193 5.05 -5.49 -10.03
CA MET A 193 5.90 -5.05 -8.92
C MET A 193 5.77 -5.97 -7.70
N ILE A 194 4.55 -6.36 -7.32
CA ILE A 194 4.33 -7.32 -6.22
C ILE A 194 5.04 -8.64 -6.50
N GLY A 195 4.94 -9.16 -7.73
CA GLY A 195 5.65 -10.36 -8.15
C GLY A 195 7.17 -10.20 -8.17
N ALA A 196 7.69 -9.00 -8.47
CA ALA A 196 9.11 -8.72 -8.41
C ALA A 196 9.64 -8.79 -6.96
N PHE A 197 8.89 -8.25 -6.00
CA PHE A 197 9.31 -8.20 -4.59
C PHE A 197 8.98 -9.45 -3.77
N LEU A 198 7.94 -10.20 -4.12
CA LEU A 198 7.47 -11.36 -3.35
C LEU A 198 7.58 -12.70 -4.12
N GLY A 199 7.99 -12.65 -5.39
CA GLY A 199 8.01 -13.82 -6.27
C GLY A 199 6.60 -14.31 -6.65
N PRO A 200 6.52 -15.44 -7.38
CA PRO A 200 5.25 -16.01 -7.84
C PRO A 200 4.29 -16.39 -6.70
N PHE A 201 4.78 -16.94 -5.60
CA PHE A 201 3.92 -17.34 -4.48
C PHE A 201 3.26 -16.15 -3.80
N GLY A 202 4.04 -15.11 -3.49
CA GLY A 202 3.49 -13.89 -2.90
C GLY A 202 2.59 -13.12 -3.87
N LEU A 203 2.84 -13.20 -5.17
CA LEU A 203 1.93 -12.70 -6.20
C LEU A 203 0.58 -13.40 -6.15
N TRP A 204 0.57 -14.74 -6.13
CA TRP A 204 -0.68 -15.51 -6.12
C TRP A 204 -1.50 -15.25 -4.86
N SER A 205 -0.85 -15.22 -3.70
CA SER A 205 -1.53 -14.90 -2.44
C SER A 205 -2.08 -13.46 -2.48
N SER A 206 -1.32 -12.50 -3.02
CA SER A 206 -1.76 -11.11 -3.12
C SER A 206 -2.97 -10.96 -4.02
N LEU A 207 -2.94 -11.59 -5.19
CA LEU A 207 -4.05 -11.58 -6.14
C LEU A 207 -5.31 -12.22 -5.55
N PHE A 208 -5.15 -13.35 -4.85
CA PHE A 208 -6.25 -14.05 -4.20
C PHE A 208 -6.88 -13.20 -3.09
N ILE A 209 -6.08 -12.68 -2.17
CA ILE A 209 -6.54 -11.81 -1.07
C ILE A 209 -7.23 -10.57 -1.63
N ALA A 210 -6.63 -9.92 -2.63
CA ALA A 210 -7.21 -8.75 -3.28
C ALA A 210 -8.56 -9.05 -3.91
N SER A 211 -8.69 -10.19 -4.60
CA SER A 211 -9.93 -10.64 -5.23
C SER A 211 -11.00 -10.95 -4.19
N CYS A 212 -10.65 -11.57 -3.06
CA CYS A 212 -11.57 -11.81 -1.95
C CYS A 212 -12.08 -10.50 -1.35
N ILE A 213 -11.18 -9.57 -1.01
CA ILE A 213 -11.54 -8.27 -0.42
C ILE A 213 -12.41 -7.47 -1.40
N GLY A 214 -12.00 -7.39 -2.66
CA GLY A 214 -12.71 -6.65 -3.70
C GLY A 214 -14.09 -7.23 -4.02
N SER A 215 -14.21 -8.56 -4.06
CA SER A 215 -15.49 -9.24 -4.24
C SER A 215 -16.43 -9.00 -3.06
N LEU A 216 -15.94 -9.14 -1.82
CA LEU A 216 -16.74 -8.90 -0.62
C LEU A 216 -17.27 -7.45 -0.58
N ILE A 217 -16.40 -6.47 -0.83
CA ILE A 217 -16.79 -5.05 -0.83
C ILE A 217 -17.71 -4.74 -2.00
N GLY A 218 -17.40 -5.23 -3.21
CA GLY A 218 -18.21 -5.01 -4.40
C GLY A 218 -19.61 -5.58 -4.27
N VAL A 219 -19.74 -6.83 -3.80
CA VAL A 219 -21.04 -7.47 -3.53
C VAL A 219 -21.81 -6.72 -2.45
N PHE A 220 -21.14 -6.31 -1.38
CA PHE A 220 -21.77 -5.53 -0.32
C PHE A 220 -22.32 -4.18 -0.82
N MET A 221 -21.56 -3.47 -1.67
CA MET A 221 -22.02 -2.21 -2.28
C MET A 221 -23.20 -2.41 -3.24
N LEU A 222 -23.22 -3.54 -3.98
CA LEU A 222 -24.35 -3.92 -4.83
C LEU A 222 -25.61 -4.20 -4.01
N ILE A 223 -25.49 -4.94 -2.90
CA ILE A 223 -26.61 -5.25 -1.99
C ILE A 223 -27.18 -3.97 -1.36
N GLN A 224 -26.33 -3.00 -1.02
CA GLN A 224 -26.78 -1.70 -0.49
C GLN A 224 -27.38 -0.76 -1.56
N GLY A 225 -27.39 -1.15 -2.84
CA GLY A 225 -27.84 -0.29 -3.94
C GLY A 225 -26.94 0.93 -4.19
N LYS A 226 -25.73 0.96 -3.63
CA LYS A 226 -24.76 2.07 -3.76
C LYS A 226 -23.84 1.92 -4.98
N ALA A 227 -23.88 0.77 -5.64
CA ALA A 227 -23.10 0.50 -6.83
C ALA A 227 -23.94 -0.27 -7.86
N THR A 228 -23.52 -0.20 -9.11
CA THR A 228 -23.99 -1.02 -10.23
C THR A 228 -22.87 -1.94 -10.70
N ARG A 229 -23.19 -2.92 -11.55
CA ARG A 229 -22.18 -3.83 -12.15
C ARG A 229 -21.10 -3.11 -12.98
N THR A 230 -21.31 -1.84 -13.32
CA THR A 230 -20.38 -1.02 -14.09
C THR A 230 -19.65 0.01 -13.25
N THR A 231 -19.91 0.06 -11.94
CA THR A 231 -19.21 0.99 -11.05
C THR A 231 -17.76 0.53 -10.90
N PRO A 232 -16.77 1.38 -11.22
CA PRO A 232 -15.37 1.02 -11.06
C PRO A 232 -15.03 0.84 -9.58
N LEU A 233 -14.27 -0.20 -9.27
CA LEU A 233 -13.75 -0.46 -7.93
C LEU A 233 -12.25 -0.15 -7.89
N PRO A 234 -11.72 0.36 -6.76
CA PRO A 234 -10.29 0.57 -6.55
C PRO A 234 -9.58 -0.77 -6.34
N PHE A 235 -9.37 -1.53 -7.42
CA PHE A 235 -8.75 -2.85 -7.34
C PHE A 235 -7.27 -2.77 -6.92
N GLY A 236 -6.56 -1.70 -7.31
CA GLY A 236 -5.21 -1.40 -6.86
C GLY A 236 -5.09 -1.29 -5.34
N ALA A 237 -6.08 -0.72 -4.66
CA ALA A 237 -6.11 -0.64 -3.21
C ALA A 237 -6.22 -2.04 -2.57
N PHE A 238 -6.99 -2.93 -3.17
CA PHE A 238 -7.09 -4.32 -2.71
C PHE A 238 -5.81 -5.10 -3.01
N LEU A 239 -5.16 -4.84 -4.14
CA LEU A 239 -3.82 -5.38 -4.46
C LEU A 239 -2.77 -4.87 -3.47
N ALA A 240 -2.82 -3.61 -3.03
CA ALA A 240 -1.91 -3.08 -2.02
C ALA A 240 -2.05 -3.83 -0.70
N LEU A 241 -3.29 -4.01 -0.23
CA LEU A 241 -3.58 -4.77 0.98
C LEU A 241 -3.15 -6.24 0.83
N GLY A 242 -3.45 -6.86 -0.32
CA GLY A 242 -3.03 -8.22 -0.63
C GLY A 242 -1.51 -8.37 -0.61
N GLY A 243 -0.77 -7.40 -1.16
CA GLY A 243 0.69 -7.34 -1.14
C GLY A 243 1.27 -7.18 0.26
N LEU A 244 0.70 -6.27 1.06
CA LEU A 244 1.12 -6.07 2.45
C LEU A 244 0.90 -7.32 3.30
N ILE A 245 -0.29 -7.93 3.20
CA ILE A 245 -0.61 -9.16 3.95
C ILE A 245 0.28 -10.31 3.46
N SER A 246 0.46 -10.45 2.14
CA SER A 246 1.29 -11.51 1.56
C SER A 246 2.75 -11.37 1.94
N LEU A 247 3.29 -10.15 2.09
CA LEU A 247 4.67 -9.96 2.53
C LEU A 247 4.92 -10.65 3.88
N PHE A 248 4.01 -10.53 4.83
CA PHE A 248 4.17 -11.11 6.17
C PHE A 248 3.70 -12.57 6.26
N LEU A 249 2.79 -13.01 5.37
CA LEU A 249 2.35 -14.41 5.29
C LEU A 249 3.28 -15.30 4.44
N ALA A 250 4.06 -14.74 3.52
CA ALA A 250 4.92 -15.50 2.60
C ALA A 250 6.27 -15.89 3.23
N VAL A 251 6.72 -15.19 4.28
CA VAL A 251 8.00 -15.50 4.96
C VAL A 251 8.04 -16.92 5.52
N PRO A 252 7.00 -17.42 6.21
CA PRO A 252 6.95 -18.83 6.60
C PRO A 252 7.01 -19.79 5.41
N LEU A 253 6.44 -19.40 4.26
CA LEU A 253 6.29 -20.27 3.09
C LEU A 253 7.58 -20.41 2.29
N THR A 254 8.43 -19.37 2.21
CA THR A 254 9.72 -19.47 1.52
C THR A 254 10.80 -20.16 2.35
N THR A 255 10.67 -20.21 3.68
CA THR A 255 11.55 -21.01 4.55
C THR A 255 11.21 -22.51 4.56
N LEU A 256 10.07 -22.90 3.98
CA LEU A 256 9.61 -24.30 3.90
C LEU A 256 10.11 -25.05 2.66
N PHE A 257 10.87 -24.39 1.77
CA PHE A 257 11.43 -24.97 0.54
C PHE A 257 12.91 -24.65 0.36
#